data_AF-A0A6A4YYS8-F1
#
_entry.id   AF-A0A6A4YYS8-F1
#
_cell.length_a   1.000
_cell.length_b   1.000
_cell.length_c   1.000
_cell.angle_alpha   90.00
_cell.angle_beta   90.00
_cell.angle_gamma   90.00
#
_symmetry.space_group_name_H-M   'P 1'
#
loop_
_entity.id
_entity.type
_entity.pdbx_description
1 polymer ?
#
loop_
_entity_poly.entity_id
_entity_poly.type
_entity_poly.pdbx_seq_one_letter_code
_entity_poly.pdbx_strand_id
1 'polypeptide(L)'
;MTNSSASIIAVGDALPNLVLQELVLTEGTCVLGPTKVEVQKAAAGKTIALFAVPGAFTPTCSNNHVPGYVQLYDDLKAAGVDEIWCLS
;
A
#
# COMPACT_ATOMS: atom_id res chain seq x y z
N MET A 1 -24.16 11.32 -14.20
CA MET A 1 -24.73 10.43 -13.15
C MET A 1 -24.04 9.08 -13.26
N THR A 2 -22.77 8.99 -12.87
CA THR A 2 -22.07 7.70 -12.81
C THR A 2 -22.20 7.18 -11.39
N ASN A 3 -23.08 6.19 -11.24
CA ASN A 3 -23.36 5.50 -10.01
C ASN A 3 -22.09 4.77 -9.57
N SER A 4 -21.25 5.39 -8.73
CA SER A 4 -20.12 4.72 -8.12
C SER A 4 -20.64 4.00 -6.88
N SER A 5 -21.21 2.82 -7.10
CA SER A 5 -21.44 1.84 -6.04
C SER A 5 -20.08 1.25 -5.64
N ALA A 6 -19.19 2.08 -5.10
CA ALA A 6 -18.00 1.60 -4.41
C ALA A 6 -18.49 0.98 -3.11
N SER A 7 -18.75 -0.32 -3.14
CA SER A 7 -19.06 -1.08 -1.93
C SER A 7 -17.88 -0.90 -0.98
N ILE A 8 -18.15 -0.39 0.22
CA ILE A 8 -17.17 -0.35 1.30
C ILE A 8 -16.72 -1.78 1.54
N ILE A 9 -15.41 -2.01 1.52
CA ILE A 9 -14.85 -3.33 1.83
C ILE A 9 -15.17 -3.67 3.29
N ALA A 10 -15.69 -4.87 3.52
CA ALA A 10 -15.97 -5.39 4.84
C ALA A 10 -14.93 -6.43 5.26
N VAL A 11 -14.88 -6.72 6.56
CA VAL A 11 -14.05 -7.80 7.08
C VAL A 11 -14.52 -9.13 6.49
N GLY A 12 -13.61 -9.84 5.84
CA GLY A 12 -13.89 -11.10 5.16
C GLY A 12 -14.08 -10.99 3.64
N ASP A 13 -14.19 -9.77 3.09
CA ASP A 13 -14.22 -9.57 1.65
C ASP A 13 -12.84 -9.80 1.01
N ALA A 14 -12.86 -10.32 -0.21
CA ALA A 14 -11.64 -10.42 -1.01
C ALA A 14 -11.19 -9.03 -1.49
N LEU A 15 -9.86 -8.83 -1.57
CA LEU A 15 -9.31 -7.61 -2.13
C LEU A 15 -9.77 -7.43 -3.60
N PRO A 16 -10.18 -6.22 -3.99
CA PRO A 16 -10.60 -5.95 -5.36
C PRO A 16 -9.46 -6.20 -6.35
N ASN A 17 -9.81 -6.73 -7.52
CA ASN A 17 -8.84 -6.95 -8.59
C ASN A 17 -8.49 -5.61 -9.25
N LEU A 18 -7.38 -5.02 -8.81
CA LEU A 18 -6.86 -3.76 -9.34
C LEU A 18 -5.36 -3.81 -9.53
N VAL A 19 -4.88 -2.95 -10.43
CA VAL A 19 -3.46 -2.80 -10.75
C VAL A 19 -2.99 -1.48 -10.16
N LEU A 20 -2.08 -1.56 -9.20
CA LEU A 20 -1.37 -0.42 -8.64
C LEU A 20 -0.09 -0.15 -9.42
N GLN A 21 0.50 1.00 -9.15
CA GLN A 21 1.77 1.44 -9.72
C GLN A 21 2.74 1.73 -8.59
N GLU A 22 3.89 1.06 -8.62
CA GLU A 22 4.95 1.25 -7.65
C GLU A 22 6.22 1.72 -8.37
N LEU A 23 6.91 2.68 -7.75
CA LEU A 23 8.21 3.14 -8.22
C LEU A 23 9.31 2.44 -7.40
N VAL A 24 9.96 1.45 -8.01
CA VAL A 24 11.10 0.76 -7.40
C VAL A 24 12.38 1.51 -7.75
N LEU A 25 13.04 2.07 -6.73
CA LEU A 25 14.32 2.75 -6.86
C LEU A 25 15.44 1.75 -6.60
N THR A 26 15.97 1.15 -7.67
CA THR A 26 17.17 0.30 -7.58
C THR A 26 18.41 1.14 -7.88
N GLU A 27 19.37 1.21 -6.95
CA GLU A 27 20.61 1.97 -7.15
C GLU A 27 21.34 1.49 -8.41
N GLY A 28 21.61 2.43 -9.33
CA GLY A 28 22.43 2.20 -10.53
C GLY A 28 21.68 1.88 -11.83
N THR A 29 20.35 1.74 -11.82
CA THR A 29 19.55 1.56 -13.04
C THR A 29 18.69 2.78 -13.35
N CYS A 30 18.65 3.19 -14.62
CA CYS A 30 17.70 4.20 -15.10
C CYS A 30 16.30 3.84 -14.65
N VAL A 31 15.60 4.80 -14.03
CA VAL A 31 14.25 4.60 -13.50
C VAL A 31 13.32 4.22 -14.65
N LEU A 32 13.01 2.94 -14.78
CA LEU A 32 12.12 2.38 -15.82
C LEU A 32 10.65 2.61 -15.45
N GLY A 33 10.29 3.85 -15.13
CA GLY A 33 8.92 4.24 -14.80
C GLY A 33 8.27 3.43 -13.67
N PRO A 34 6.97 3.66 -13.41
CA PRO A 34 6.22 2.88 -12.44
C PRO A 34 5.99 1.45 -12.95
N THR A 35 6.32 0.47 -12.12
CA THR A 35 6.02 -0.94 -12.34
C THR A 35 4.57 -1.22 -11.96
N LYS A 36 3.87 -2.03 -12.78
CA LYS A 36 2.50 -2.45 -12.50
C LYS A 36 2.50 -3.56 -11.46
N VAL A 37 1.72 -3.39 -10.40
CA VAL A 37 1.55 -4.35 -9.31
C VAL A 37 0.09 -4.81 -9.28
N GLU A 38 -0.14 -6.08 -9.58
CA GLU A 38 -1.48 -6.69 -9.44
C GLU A 38 -1.74 -7.01 -7.95
N VAL A 39 -2.71 -6.33 -7.33
CA VAL A 39 -2.93 -6.39 -5.87
C VAL A 39 -3.19 -7.82 -5.39
N GLN A 40 -4.08 -8.56 -6.06
CA GLN A 40 -4.41 -9.92 -5.64
C GLN A 40 -3.21 -10.86 -5.72
N LYS A 41 -2.36 -10.68 -6.72
CA LYS A 41 -1.14 -11.49 -6.90
C LYS A 41 -0.07 -11.13 -5.89
N ALA A 42 0.12 -9.84 -5.64
CA ALA A 42 1.10 -9.34 -4.68
C ALA A 42 0.73 -9.68 -3.24
N ALA A 43 -0.58 -9.70 -2.92
CA ALA A 43 -1.12 -10.05 -1.61
C ALA A 43 -1.30 -11.55 -1.36
N ALA A 44 -1.21 -12.39 -2.39
CA ALA A 44 -1.45 -13.81 -2.27
C ALA A 44 -0.47 -14.47 -1.29
N GLY A 45 -1.01 -15.08 -0.22
CA GLY A 45 -0.22 -15.82 0.77
C GLY A 45 0.61 -14.96 1.73
N LYS A 46 0.37 -13.64 1.76
CA LYS A 46 1.07 -12.69 2.65
C LYS A 46 0.08 -11.96 3.55
N THR A 47 0.52 -11.62 4.75
CA THR A 47 -0.19 -10.72 5.65
C THR A 47 0.30 -9.30 5.41
N ILE A 48 -0.59 -8.42 4.95
CA ILE A 48 -0.23 -7.05 4.57
C ILE A 48 -0.90 -6.05 5.51
N ALA A 49 -0.09 -5.17 6.11
CA ALA A 49 -0.59 -3.97 6.77
C ALA A 49 -0.72 -2.84 5.74
N LEU A 50 -1.96 -2.56 5.32
CA LEU A 50 -2.25 -1.54 4.31
C LEU A 50 -2.81 -0.28 4.97
N PHE A 51 -2.24 0.88 4.65
CA PHE A 51 -2.80 2.17 5.04
C PHE A 51 -2.87 3.12 3.84
N ALA A 52 -3.88 3.99 3.82
CA ALA A 52 -4.08 4.95 2.75
C ALA A 52 -3.98 6.39 3.28
N VAL A 53 -3.40 7.29 2.50
CA VAL A 53 -3.34 8.73 2.78
C VAL A 53 -4.03 9.51 1.66
N PRO A 54 -4.73 10.63 1.95
CA PRO A 54 -5.40 11.43 0.91
C PRO A 54 -4.47 12.04 -0.14
N GLY A 55 -3.16 12.09 0.13
CA GLY A 55 -2.18 12.61 -0.81
C GLY A 55 -0.79 12.66 -0.18
N ALA A 56 0.21 12.29 -0.99
CA ALA A 56 1.61 12.48 -0.65
C ALA A 56 1.89 13.97 -0.35
N PHE A 57 2.82 14.24 0.57
CA PHE A 57 3.25 15.59 0.98
C PHE A 57 2.21 16.45 1.72
N THR A 58 1.08 15.88 2.13
CA THR A 58 0.17 16.57 3.05
C THR A 58 0.74 16.54 4.48
N PRO A 59 0.58 17.62 5.27
CA PRO A 59 1.32 17.80 6.53
C PRO A 59 1.08 16.69 7.55
N THR A 60 -0.15 16.21 7.70
CA THR A 60 -0.48 15.13 8.65
C THR A 60 0.08 13.78 8.18
N CYS A 61 0.00 13.50 6.88
CA CYS A 61 0.39 12.21 6.31
C CYS A 61 1.90 12.02 6.30
N SER A 62 2.65 13.10 6.03
CA SER A 62 4.10 13.06 5.89
C SER A 62 4.84 13.15 7.23
N ASN A 63 4.27 13.87 8.21
CA ASN A 63 4.95 14.09 9.50
C ASN A 63 4.62 13.02 10.55
N ASN A 64 3.41 12.43 10.49
CA ASN A 64 2.94 11.56 11.57
C ASN A 64 2.47 10.19 11.09
N HIS A 65 1.84 10.09 9.92
CA HIS A 65 1.24 8.83 9.46
C HIS A 65 2.30 7.85 8.93
N VAL A 66 3.01 8.23 7.87
CA VAL A 66 4.06 7.38 7.26
C VAL A 66 5.22 7.09 8.24
N PRO A 67 5.76 8.08 8.98
CA PRO A 67 6.91 7.82 9.86
C PRO A 67 6.62 6.82 10.99
N GLY A 68 5.38 6.76 11.49
CA GLY A 68 4.99 5.79 12.53
C GLY A 68 5.08 4.35 12.05
N TYR A 69 4.62 4.06 10.83
CA TYR A 69 4.75 2.71 10.24
C TYR A 69 6.21 2.32 9.95
N VAL A 70 7.06 3.29 9.63
CA VAL A 70 8.50 3.05 9.43
C VAL A 70 9.18 2.72 10.77
N GLN A 71 8.84 3.43 11.84
CA GLN A 71 9.39 3.17 13.18
C GLN A 71 8.93 1.81 13.73
N LEU A 72 7.68 1.43 13.48
CA LEU A 72 7.09 0.17 13.93
C LEU A 72 7.33 -0.99 12.96
N TYR A 73 8.17 -0.81 11.92
CA TYR A 73 8.36 -1.82 10.88
C TYR A 73 8.79 -3.18 11.46
N ASP A 74 9.79 -3.19 12.35
CA ASP A 74 10.31 -4.41 12.94
C ASP A 74 9.29 -5.09 13.86
N ASP A 75 8.52 -4.31 14.62
CA ASP A 75 7.47 -4.82 15.50
C ASP A 75 6.30 -5.43 14.71
N LEU A 76 5.90 -4.78 13.62
CA LEU A 76 4.87 -5.29 12.71
C LEU A 76 5.32 -6.58 12.04
N LYS A 77 6.58 -6.63 11.60
CA LYS A 77 7.18 -7.84 11.03
C LYS A 77 7.25 -8.98 12.05
N ALA A 78 7.64 -8.68 13.29
CA ALA A 78 7.64 -9.65 14.39
C ALA A 78 6.24 -10.15 14.75
N ALA A 79 5.20 -9.31 14.57
CA ALA A 79 3.80 -9.68 14.75
C ALA A 79 3.22 -10.55 13.60
N GLY A 80 4.01 -10.81 12.54
CA GLY A 80 3.61 -11.64 11.40
C GLY A 80 3.11 -10.87 10.18
N VAL A 81 3.37 -9.56 10.10
CA VAL A 81 3.15 -8.77 8.88
C VAL A 81 4.32 -8.98 7.92
N ASP A 82 4.04 -9.46 6.72
CA ASP A 82 5.07 -9.66 5.68
C ASP A 82 5.44 -8.34 4.99
N GLU A 83 4.43 -7.50 4.71
CA GLU A 83 4.61 -6.24 3.99
C GLU A 83 3.71 -5.13 4.54
N ILE A 84 4.19 -3.89 4.43
CA ILE A 84 3.44 -2.68 4.80
C ILE A 84 3.25 -1.84 3.54
N TRP A 85 2.01 -1.55 3.16
CA TRP A 85 1.68 -0.82 1.94
C TRP A 85 1.10 0.55 2.26
N CYS A 86 1.67 1.60 1.64
CA CYS A 86 1.14 2.96 1.67
C CYS A 86 0.45 3.27 0.35
N LEU A 87 -0.86 3.50 0.37
CA LEU A 87 -1.63 3.93 -0.81
C LEU A 87 -1.98 5.42 -0.74
N SER A 88 -2.08 6.06 -1.90
CA SER A 88 -2.60 7.43 -2.05
C SER A 88 -3.39 7.57 -3.34
#